data_AF-A0A075ASM6-F1
#
_entry.id   AF-A0A075ASM6-F1
#
_cell.length_a   1.000
_cell.length_b   1.000
_cell.length_c   1.000
_cell.angle_alpha   90.00
_cell.angle_beta   90.00
_cell.angle_gamma   90.00
#
_symmetry.space_group_name_H-M   'P 1'
#
loop_
_entity.id
_entity.type
_entity.pdbx_description
1 polymer ?
#
loop_
_entity_poly.entity_id
_entity_poly.type
_entity_poly.pdbx_seq_one_letter_code
_entity_poly.pdbx_strand_id
1 'polypeptide(L)'
;MDLQRQILGLLNKEDIKVALLSITAASVGLTLTSATTVVFAELYWNPGVLVQAEDRARRIGQKDSVNVHYLLAKGTLDDIFW
;
A
#
# COMPACT_ATOMS: atom_id res chain seq x y z
N MET A 1 13.22 5.94 -14.98
CA MET A 1 11.91 6.42 -15.48
C MET A 1 11.08 5.29 -16.09
N ASP A 2 11.69 4.35 -16.83
CA ASP A 2 10.92 3.30 -17.52
C ASP A 2 10.33 2.21 -16.60
N LEU A 3 11.03 1.83 -15.53
CA LEU A 3 10.56 0.77 -14.62
C LEU A 3 9.26 1.15 -13.89
N GLN A 4 9.16 2.36 -13.36
CA GLN A 4 7.94 2.85 -12.71
C GLN A 4 6.76 2.90 -13.69
N ARG A 5 7.03 3.29 -14.95
CA ARG A 5 6.00 3.36 -15.99
C ARG A 5 5.51 1.98 -16.41
N GLN A 6 6.40 0.99 -16.49
CA GLN A 6 6.04 -0.41 -16.70
C GLN A 6 5.20 -0.98 -15.55
N ILE A 7 5.60 -0.73 -14.29
CA ILE A 7 4.86 -1.20 -13.12
C ILE A 7 3.45 -0.57 -13.08
N LEU A 8 3.33 0.74 -13.31
CA LEU A 8 2.02 1.39 -13.42
C LEU A 8 1.16 0.81 -14.53
N GLY A 9 1.77 0.52 -15.68
CA GLY A 9 1.09 -0.12 -16.81
C GLY A 9 0.57 -1.52 -16.47
N LEU A 10 1.27 -2.26 -15.60
CA LEU A 10 0.82 -3.56 -15.10
C LEU A 10 -0.31 -3.41 -14.07
N LEU A 11 -0.16 -2.49 -13.13
CA LEU A 11 -1.15 -2.25 -12.06
C LEU A 11 -2.51 -1.80 -12.58
N ASN A 12 -2.57 -1.21 -13.77
CA ASN A 12 -3.81 -0.76 -14.40
C ASN A 12 -4.45 -1.79 -15.35
N LYS A 13 -3.90 -3.01 -15.47
CA LYS A 13 -4.52 -4.05 -16.29
C LYS A 13 -5.68 -4.69 -15.52
N GLU A 14 -6.83 -4.81 -16.17
CA GLU A 14 -8.03 -5.39 -15.55
C GLU A 14 -7.86 -6.84 -15.07
N ASP A 15 -6.93 -7.58 -15.68
CA ASP A 15 -6.61 -8.97 -15.31
C ASP A 15 -5.81 -9.09 -14.00
N ILE A 16 -5.16 -8.02 -13.55
CA ILE A 16 -4.35 -8.00 -12.34
C ILE A 16 -5.20 -7.45 -11.18
N LYS A 17 -5.60 -8.33 -10.26
CA LYS A 17 -6.46 -7.96 -9.12
C LYS A 17 -5.68 -7.63 -7.85
N VAL A 18 -4.44 -8.10 -7.72
CA VAL A 18 -3.62 -7.98 -6.51
C VAL A 18 -2.19 -7.63 -6.89
N ALA A 19 -1.60 -6.70 -6.13
CA ALA A 19 -0.19 -6.38 -6.20
C ALA A 19 0.45 -6.59 -4.83
N LEU A 20 1.57 -7.33 -4.80
CA LEU A 20 2.37 -7.51 -3.60
C LEU A 20 3.57 -6.57 -3.67
N LEU A 21 3.74 -5.76 -2.62
CA LEU A 21 4.75 -4.72 -2.53
C LEU A 21 5.38 -4.75 -1.13
N SER A 22 6.64 -4.36 -1.02
CA SER A 22 7.20 -4.04 0.29
C SER A 22 6.69 -2.66 0.77
N ILE A 23 6.57 -2.49 2.08
CA ILE A 23 6.15 -1.22 2.70
C ILE A 23 7.07 -0.07 2.27
N THR A 24 8.38 -0.33 2.20
CA THR A 24 9.39 0.65 1.79
C THR A 24 9.28 1.06 0.33
N ALA A 25 8.90 0.14 -0.57
CA ALA A 25 8.65 0.49 -1.97
C ALA A 25 7.35 1.28 -2.14
N ALA A 26 6.32 0.94 -1.35
CA ALA A 26 5.02 1.60 -1.35
C ALA A 26 5.09 3.05 -0.83
N SER A 27 6.01 3.39 0.08
CA SER A 27 6.10 4.73 0.67
C SER A 27 6.80 5.78 -0.23
N VAL A 28 7.74 5.36 -1.08
CA VAL A 28 8.69 6.31 -1.70
C VAL A 28 8.37 6.81 -3.11
N GLY A 29 7.57 6.11 -3.93
CA GLY A 29 7.44 6.55 -5.33
C GLY A 29 6.45 5.85 -6.25
N LEU A 30 5.60 4.97 -5.74
CA LEU A 30 4.54 4.35 -6.54
C LEU A 30 3.25 5.19 -6.47
N THR A 31 2.49 5.19 -7.55
CA THR A 31 1.14 5.79 -7.61
C THR A 31 0.15 4.64 -7.71
N LEU A 32 -0.64 4.42 -6.64
CA LEU A 32 -1.52 3.26 -6.51
C LEU A 32 -2.99 3.67 -6.63
N THR A 33 -3.31 4.57 -7.57
CA THR A 33 -4.66 5.18 -7.72
C THR A 33 -5.74 4.22 -8.20
N SER A 34 -5.41 2.99 -8.60
CA SER A 34 -6.39 1.95 -8.94
C SER A 34 -6.75 1.05 -7.76
N ALA A 35 -6.03 1.14 -6.65
CA ALA A 35 -6.24 0.25 -5.50
C ALA A 35 -7.37 0.78 -4.61
N THR A 36 -8.41 -0.02 -4.39
CA THR A 36 -9.52 0.31 -3.48
C THR A 36 -9.36 -0.30 -2.09
N THR A 37 -8.49 -1.30 -1.97
CA THR A 37 -8.20 -2.00 -0.71
C THR A 37 -6.70 -2.12 -0.53
N VAL A 38 -6.21 -1.76 0.65
CA VAL A 38 -4.81 -1.93 1.07
C VAL A 38 -4.80 -2.81 2.31
N VAL A 39 -3.97 -3.84 2.30
CA VAL A 39 -3.77 -4.73 3.45
C VAL A 39 -2.30 -4.67 3.82
N PHE A 40 -2.01 -4.17 5.03
CA PHE A 40 -0.68 -4.30 5.62
C PHE A 40 -0.61 -5.65 6.34
N ALA A 41 0.19 -6.55 5.77
CA ALA A 41 0.42 -7.88 6.33
C ALA A 41 1.37 -7.87 7.54
N GLU A 42 2.11 -6.78 7.71
CA GLU A 42 3.03 -6.55 8.82
C GLU A 42 3.02 -5.07 9.20
N LEU A 43 3.46 -4.77 10.41
CA LEU A 43 3.65 -3.41 10.89
C LEU A 43 5.09 -2.96 10.70
N TYR A 44 5.27 -1.68 10.42
CA TYR A 44 6.59 -1.06 10.36
C TYR A 44 6.84 -0.26 11.64
N TRP A 45 8.06 -0.33 12.16
CA TRP A 45 8.46 0.33 13.40
C TRP A 45 8.28 1.86 13.38
N ASN A 46 8.31 2.45 12.18
CA ASN A 46 8.02 3.87 11.98
C ASN A 46 6.62 4.06 11.38
N PRO A 47 5.63 4.56 12.14
CA PRO A 47 4.27 4.75 11.64
C PRO A 47 4.20 5.75 10.48
N GLY A 48 5.13 6.70 10.39
CA GLY A 48 5.17 7.67 9.28
C GLY A 48 5.41 7.01 7.91
N VAL A 49 6.08 5.85 7.86
CA VAL A 49 6.28 5.11 6.61
C VAL A 49 4.98 4.44 6.17
N LEU A 50 4.19 3.92 7.11
CA LEU A 50 2.88 3.33 6.84
C LEU A 50 1.91 4.41 6.34
N VAL A 51 1.85 5.56 7.00
CA VAL A 51 1.03 6.71 6.56
C VAL A 51 1.42 7.16 5.15
N GLN A 52 2.72 7.26 4.84
CA GLN A 52 3.17 7.59 3.49
C GLN A 52 2.74 6.54 2.46
N ALA A 53 2.78 5.26 2.79
CA ALA A 53 2.30 4.18 1.92
C ALA A 53 0.77 4.25 1.71
N GLU A 54 -0.01 4.55 2.76
CA GLU A 54 -1.45 4.80 2.64
C GLU A 54 -1.75 5.97 1.71
N ASP A 55 -1.05 7.10 1.88
CA ASP A 55 -1.22 8.31 1.08
C ASP A 55 -0.95 8.06 -0.42
N ARG A 56 -0.13 7.05 -0.76
CA ARG A 56 0.09 6.67 -2.16
C ARG A 56 -1.11 5.96 -2.79
N ALA A 57 -1.90 5.22 -2.00
CA ALA A 57 -3.17 4.66 -2.44
C ALA A 57 -4.30 5.70 -2.39
N ARG A 58 -4.29 6.56 -1.37
CA ARG A 58 -5.21 7.70 -1.16
C ARG A 58 -4.74 8.96 -1.88
N ARG A 59 -4.48 8.85 -3.18
CA ARG A 59 -3.92 9.94 -3.98
C ARG A 59 -4.98 10.61 -4.88
N ILE A 60 -4.72 11.87 -5.23
CA ILE A 60 -5.50 12.62 -6.24
C ILE A 60 -5.60 11.79 -7.52
N GLY A 61 -6.82 11.53 -7.98
CA GLY A 61 -7.13 10.65 -9.13
C GLY A 61 -7.76 9.31 -8.74
N GLN A 62 -7.75 8.97 -7.45
CA GLN A 62 -8.54 7.87 -6.92
C GLN A 62 -10.04 8.21 -6.99
N LYS A 63 -10.86 7.26 -7.48
CA LYS A 63 -12.31 7.46 -7.68
C LYS A 63 -13.15 6.88 -6.54
N ASP A 64 -12.64 5.84 -5.90
CA ASP A 64 -13.34 5.10 -4.85
C ASP A 64 -12.70 5.32 -3.48
N SER A 65 -13.45 5.02 -2.42
CA SER A 65 -12.88 5.01 -1.08
C SER A 65 -11.83 3.90 -0.93
N VAL A 66 -10.70 4.23 -0.30
CA VAL A 66 -9.63 3.27 -0.03
C VAL A 66 -9.76 2.73 1.39
N ASN A 67 -10.11 1.45 1.49
CA ASN A 67 -10.15 0.72 2.76
C ASN A 67 -8.74 0.24 3.11
N VAL A 68 -8.26 0.61 4.30
CA VAL A 68 -6.95 0.17 4.78
C VAL A 68 -7.16 -0.77 5.96
N HIS A 69 -6.56 -1.95 5.86
CA HIS A 69 -6.61 -2.98 6.89
C HIS A 69 -5.20 -3.28 7.40
N TYR A 70 -5.07 -3.29 8.72
CA TYR A 70 -3.86 -3.72 9.41
C TYR A 70 -4.09 -5.11 9.96
N LEU A 71 -3.23 -6.06 9.61
CA LEU A 71 -3.24 -7.39 10.21
C LEU A 71 -2.38 -7.34 11.48
N LEU A 72 -3.01 -7.56 12.63
CA LEU A 72 -2.36 -7.58 13.94
C LEU A 72 -2.44 -8.99 14.51
N ALA A 73 -1.30 -9.57 14.86
CA ALA A 73 -1.25 -10.86 15.50
C ALA A 73 -1.39 -10.72 17.03
N LYS A 74 -2.51 -11.20 17.56
CA LYS A 74 -2.80 -11.17 19.01
C LYS A 74 -1.76 -11.94 19.81
N GLY A 75 -1.37 -11.40 20.96
CA GLY A 75 -0.39 -12.00 21.87
C GLY A 75 1.04 -11.94 21.34
N THR A 76 1.31 -11.09 20.35
CA THR A 76 2.65 -10.91 19.78
C THR A 76 3.18 -9.50 20.06
N LEU A 77 4.36 -9.17 19.51
CA LEU A 77 4.92 -7.83 19.60
C LEU A 77 4.01 -6.76 18.98
N ASP A 78 3.14 -7.13 18.05
CA ASP A 78 2.19 -6.20 17.41
C ASP A 78 1.33 -5.46 18.44
N ASP A 79 0.89 -6.14 19.51
CA ASP A 79 0.07 -5.56 20.59
C ASP A 79 0.81 -4.51 21.45
N ILE A 80 2.14 -4.48 21.37
CA ILE A 80 2.99 -3.57 22.17
C ILE A 80 3.35 -2.34 21.36
N PHE A 81 3.59 -2.52 20.06
CA PHE A 81 4.08 -1.45 19.19
C PHE A 81 2.96 -0.62 18.55
N TRP A 82 1.70 -1.08 18.56
CA TRP A 82 0.58 -0.47 17.85
C TRP A 82 -0.74 -0.48 18.62
#